data_AF-A0AAV3FS56-F1
#
_entry.id   AF-A0AAV3FS56-F1
#
_cell.length_a   1.000
_cell.length_b   1.000
_cell.length_c   1.000
_cell.angle_alpha   90.00
_cell.angle_beta   90.00
_cell.angle_gamma   90.00
#
_symmetry.space_group_name_H-M   'P 1'
#
loop_
_entity.id
_entity.type
_entity.pdbx_description
1 polymer ?
#
loop_
_entity_poly.entity_id
_entity_poly.type
_entity_poly.pdbx_seq_one_letter_code
_entity_poly.pdbx_strand_id
1 'polypeptide(L)'
;MRDIMDRVGHANYETTIGYTHRQTSSQEKAVNALNNFIDKNQISFTALKSWSCKYSQPLNDWIENHYESRKSNLNLDEFRDIIGIKESYLPRHINVNILPKLLKDIKKYHSNFDIKCIREGKQKIIGYEMVW
;
A
#
# COMPACT_ATOMS: atom_id res chain seq x y z
N MET A 1 -4.63 -60.95 -37.93
CA MET A 1 -3.59 -60.19 -37.18
C MET A 1 -3.06 -59.13 -38.15
N ARG A 2 -3.07 -57.85 -37.76
CA ARG A 2 -2.78 -56.61 -38.53
C ARG A 2 -4.02 -55.80 -38.96
N ASP A 3 -4.64 -55.11 -38.01
CA ASP A 3 -5.54 -53.96 -38.28
C ASP A 3 -5.47 -52.92 -37.15
N ILE A 4 -4.30 -52.74 -36.52
CA ILE A 4 -4.12 -51.79 -35.39
C ILE A 4 -2.89 -50.87 -35.59
N MET A 5 -2.16 -50.98 -36.69
CA MET A 5 -0.93 -50.21 -36.91
C MET A 5 -1.05 -49.36 -38.17
N ASP A 6 -1.74 -48.22 -38.09
CA ASP A 6 -1.50 -47.08 -39.00
C ASP A 6 -2.12 -45.74 -38.57
N ARG A 7 -2.54 -45.60 -37.31
CA ARG A 7 -3.21 -44.37 -36.82
C ARG A 7 -2.43 -43.61 -35.75
N VAL A 8 -1.11 -43.75 -35.75
CA VAL A 8 -0.23 -42.99 -34.84
C VAL A 8 0.84 -42.28 -35.67
N GLY A 9 0.48 -41.13 -36.25
CA GLY A 9 1.41 -40.34 -37.03
C GLY A 9 0.84 -38.98 -37.38
N HIS A 10 1.51 -37.94 -36.89
CA HIS A 10 1.28 -36.51 -37.11
C HIS A 10 0.33 -35.85 -36.11
N ALA A 11 0.81 -35.70 -34.86
CA ALA A 11 0.47 -34.49 -34.12
C ALA A 11 1.00 -33.31 -34.95
N ASN A 12 0.09 -32.61 -35.63
CA ASN A 12 0.41 -31.45 -36.46
C ASN A 12 1.10 -30.39 -35.59
N TYR A 13 2.43 -30.31 -35.73
CA TYR A 13 3.28 -29.30 -35.10
C TYR A 13 2.78 -27.87 -35.39
N GLU A 14 2.26 -27.63 -36.60
CA GLU A 14 1.65 -26.35 -37.00
C GLU A 14 0.39 -26.00 -36.20
N THR A 15 -0.41 -27.01 -35.84
CA THR A 15 -1.64 -26.78 -35.08
C THR A 15 -1.31 -26.40 -33.64
N THR A 16 -0.38 -27.11 -33.00
CA THR A 16 0.04 -26.80 -31.62
C THR A 16 0.70 -25.42 -31.51
N ILE A 17 1.56 -25.04 -32.44
CA ILE A 17 2.21 -23.71 -32.45
C ILE A 17 1.21 -22.58 -32.73
N GLY A 18 0.23 -22.80 -33.62
CA GLY A 18 -0.83 -21.84 -33.89
C GLY A 18 -1.73 -21.56 -32.67
N TYR A 19 -2.01 -22.57 -31.84
CA TYR A 19 -2.76 -22.38 -30.60
C TYR A 19 -1.96 -21.60 -29.54
N THR A 20 -0.66 -21.88 -29.40
CA THR A 20 0.20 -21.18 -28.43
C THR A 20 0.38 -19.69 -28.80
N HIS A 21 0.62 -19.36 -30.08
CA HIS A 21 0.74 -17.96 -30.51
C HIS A 21 -0.59 -17.18 -30.45
N ARG A 22 -1.72 -17.85 -30.68
CA ARG A 22 -3.05 -17.24 -30.49
C ARG A 22 -3.37 -17.02 -29.03
N GLN A 23 -2.88 -17.86 -28.11
CA GLN A 23 -3.01 -17.64 -26.67
C GLN A 23 -2.21 -16.43 -26.22
N THR A 24 -0.93 -16.29 -26.63
CA THR A 24 -0.09 -15.14 -26.24
C THR A 24 -0.68 -13.82 -26.74
N SER A 25 -1.08 -13.75 -28.02
CA SER A 25 -1.71 -12.54 -28.58
C SER A 25 -3.10 -12.25 -28.01
N SER A 26 -3.87 -13.27 -27.60
CA SER A 26 -5.15 -13.09 -26.93
C SER A 26 -4.99 -12.64 -25.47
N GLN A 27 -3.94 -13.11 -24.79
CA GLN A 27 -3.56 -12.65 -23.45
C GLN A 27 -3.12 -11.18 -23.48
N GLU A 28 -2.28 -10.78 -24.44
CA GLU A 28 -1.89 -9.38 -24.63
C GLU A 28 -3.10 -8.48 -24.90
N LYS A 29 -4.03 -8.93 -25.74
CA LYS A 29 -5.30 -8.20 -25.98
C LYS A 29 -6.15 -8.09 -24.72
N ALA A 30 -6.24 -9.14 -23.92
CA ALA A 30 -6.97 -9.13 -22.66
C ALA A 30 -6.34 -8.18 -21.64
N VAL A 31 -5.01 -8.20 -21.51
CA VAL A 31 -4.26 -7.27 -20.64
C VAL A 31 -4.45 -5.83 -21.09
N ASN A 32 -4.36 -5.55 -22.40
CA ASN A 32 -4.59 -4.21 -22.94
C ASN A 32 -6.04 -3.74 -22.72
N ALA A 33 -7.03 -4.63 -22.88
CA ALA A 33 -8.42 -4.30 -22.60
C ALA A 33 -8.64 -3.98 -21.11
N LEU A 34 -7.99 -4.72 -20.21
CA LEU A 34 -8.02 -4.46 -18.76
C LEU A 34 -7.34 -3.14 -18.41
N ASN A 35 -6.16 -2.86 -18.96
CA ASN A 35 -5.45 -1.59 -18.73
C ASN A 35 -6.27 -0.39 -19.24
N ASN A 36 -6.84 -0.49 -20.45
CA ASN A 36 -7.73 0.55 -20.99
C ASN A 36 -8.98 0.75 -20.13
N PHE A 37 -9.52 -0.32 -19.54
CA PHE A 37 -10.65 -0.23 -18.61
C PHE A 37 -10.25 0.45 -17.29
N ILE A 38 -9.08 0.13 -16.77
CA ILE A 38 -8.49 0.76 -15.57
C ILE A 38 -8.33 2.26 -15.78
N ASP A 39 -7.67 2.65 -16.88
CA ASP A 39 -7.39 4.04 -17.21
C ASP A 39 -8.67 4.84 -17.45
N LYS A 40 -9.62 4.27 -18.21
CA LYS A 40 -10.89 4.93 -18.53
C LYS A 40 -11.78 5.16 -17.30
N ASN A 41 -11.70 4.28 -16.31
CA ASN A 41 -12.53 4.35 -15.11
C ASN A 41 -11.76 4.87 -13.88
N GLN A 42 -10.51 5.29 -14.03
CA GLN A 42 -9.63 5.74 -12.95
C GLN A 42 -9.59 4.73 -11.78
N ILE A 43 -9.62 3.43 -12.10
CA ILE A 43 -9.66 2.38 -11.08
C ILE A 43 -8.25 2.19 -10.54
N SER A 44 -7.99 2.73 -9.36
CA SER A 44 -6.74 2.44 -8.66
C SER A 44 -6.88 1.13 -7.89
N PHE A 45 -6.13 0.10 -8.31
CA PHE A 45 -5.94 -1.11 -7.51
C PHE A 45 -4.88 -0.87 -6.43
N THR A 46 -4.98 0.22 -5.68
CA THR A 46 -4.27 0.30 -4.40
C THR A 46 -4.93 -0.68 -3.46
N ALA A 47 -4.13 -1.56 -2.83
CA ALA A 47 -4.63 -2.39 -1.76
C ALA A 47 -5.32 -1.48 -0.75
N LEU A 48 -6.64 -1.64 -0.58
CA LEU A 48 -7.44 -0.81 0.31
C LEU A 48 -6.89 -0.97 1.73
N LYS A 49 -6.07 -0.01 2.14
CA LYS A 49 -5.52 0.01 3.49
C LYS A 49 -6.69 0.22 4.45
N SER A 50 -6.98 -0.80 5.26
CA SER A 50 -7.98 -0.70 6.30
C SER A 50 -7.39 -0.05 7.55
N TRP A 51 -8.04 1.01 8.02
CA TRP A 51 -7.64 1.80 9.18
C TRP A 51 -8.66 1.64 10.30
N SER A 52 -8.21 1.34 11.51
CA SER A 52 -9.06 1.35 12.70
C SER A 52 -9.22 2.76 13.29
N CYS A 53 -8.27 3.65 12.97
CA CYS A 53 -8.24 5.02 13.45
C CYS A 53 -8.39 6.02 12.31
N LYS A 54 -9.28 7.00 12.47
CA LYS A 54 -9.49 8.08 11.50
C LYS A 54 -8.24 8.93 11.22
N TYR A 55 -7.26 8.91 12.13
CA TYR A 55 -6.01 9.65 12.02
C TYR A 55 -4.91 8.88 11.26
N SER A 56 -5.09 7.57 11.03
CA SER A 56 -4.07 6.74 10.39
C SER A 56 -3.93 7.01 8.90
N GLN A 57 -5.05 7.28 8.21
CA GLN A 57 -5.00 7.57 6.77
C GLN A 57 -4.21 8.85 6.48
N PRO A 58 -4.52 10.03 7.06
CA PRO A 58 -3.75 11.25 6.82
C PRO A 58 -2.26 11.09 7.14
N LEU A 59 -1.94 10.37 8.22
CA LEU A 59 -0.55 10.11 8.58
C LEU A 59 0.17 9.21 7.57
N ASN A 60 -0.48 8.15 7.11
CA ASN A 60 0.08 7.26 6.08
C ASN A 60 0.31 8.02 4.76
N ASP A 61 -0.65 8.82 4.34
CA ASP A 61 -0.55 9.60 3.10
C ASP A 61 0.62 10.59 3.19
N TRP A 62 0.82 11.21 4.36
CA TRP A 62 1.98 12.05 4.62
C TRP A 62 3.30 11.26 4.59
N ILE A 63 3.35 10.06 5.17
CA ILE A 63 4.52 9.17 5.14
C ILE A 63 4.87 8.76 3.70
N GLU A 64 3.88 8.45 2.87
CA GLU A 64 4.10 8.06 1.47
C GLU A 64 4.71 9.21 0.67
N ASN A 65 4.26 10.45 0.91
CA ASN A 65 4.85 11.64 0.30
C ASN A 65 6.29 11.94 0.76
N HIS A 66 6.70 11.41 1.93
CA HIS A 66 8.03 11.60 2.50
C HIS A 66 8.81 10.28 2.60
N TYR A 67 8.44 9.27 1.80
CA TYR A 67 8.93 7.91 2.02
C TYR A 67 10.47 7.80 1.98
N GLU A 68 11.12 8.62 1.15
CA GLU A 68 12.57 8.68 1.02
C GLU A 68 13.30 9.18 2.27
N SER A 69 12.67 10.01 3.12
CA SER A 69 13.36 10.57 4.29
C SER A 69 13.60 9.54 5.38
N ARG A 70 12.82 8.44 5.43
CA ARG A 70 12.84 7.35 6.43
C ARG A 70 12.59 7.76 7.88
N LYS A 71 12.69 9.05 8.16
CA LYS A 71 12.44 9.67 9.45
C LYS A 71 12.00 11.11 9.26
N SER A 72 11.31 11.64 10.26
CA SER A 72 11.00 13.06 10.37
C SER A 72 10.82 13.48 11.81
N ASN A 73 11.24 14.71 12.10
CA ASN A 73 11.02 15.36 13.38
C ASN A 73 9.97 16.45 13.16
N LEU A 74 8.83 16.28 13.82
CA LEU A 74 7.72 17.20 13.75
C LEU A 74 7.56 17.90 15.09
N ASN A 75 7.31 19.19 15.05
CA ASN A 75 6.79 19.90 16.22
C ASN A 75 5.34 19.48 16.50
N LEU A 76 4.80 19.91 17.64
CA LEU A 76 3.45 19.51 18.07
C LEU A 76 2.36 19.98 17.11
N ASP A 77 2.51 21.16 16.52
CA ASP A 77 1.49 21.77 15.65
C ASP A 77 1.53 21.16 14.25
N GLU A 78 2.72 20.93 13.69
CA GLU A 78 2.91 20.16 12.45
C GLU A 78 2.29 18.76 12.57
N PHE A 79 2.52 18.08 13.68
CA PHE A 79 1.93 16.77 13.92
C PHE A 79 0.41 16.82 13.95
N ARG A 80 -0.17 17.85 14.59
CA ARG A 80 -1.62 18.07 14.66
C ARG A 80 -2.22 18.35 13.29
N ASP A 81 -1.54 19.14 12.47
CA ASP A 81 -1.98 19.49 11.12
C ASP A 81 -2.01 18.25 10.22
N ILE A 82 -0.96 17.43 10.27
CA ILE A 82 -0.87 16.18 9.49
C ILE A 82 -2.02 15.24 9.81
N ILE A 83 -2.35 15.04 11.09
CA ILE A 83 -3.41 14.13 11.51
C ILE A 83 -4.80 14.79 11.59
N GLY A 84 -4.90 16.09 11.34
CA GLY A 84 -6.17 16.84 11.35
C GLY A 84 -6.81 16.97 12.74
N ILE A 85 -6.03 17.27 13.77
CA ILE A 85 -6.51 17.44 15.15
C ILE A 85 -6.44 18.91 15.59
N LYS A 86 -7.50 19.39 16.26
CA LYS A 86 -7.54 20.73 16.84
C LYS A 86 -6.52 20.92 17.96
N GLU A 87 -5.94 22.11 18.06
CA GLU A 87 -4.99 22.51 19.11
C GLU A 87 -5.48 22.28 20.54
N SER A 88 -6.81 22.30 20.76
CA SER A 88 -7.46 21.97 22.04
C SER A 88 -7.11 20.58 22.59
N TYR A 89 -6.63 19.65 21.75
CA TYR A 89 -6.17 18.34 22.21
C TYR A 89 -4.85 18.48 22.97
N LEU A 90 -4.91 18.18 24.26
CA LEU A 90 -3.73 18.10 25.11
C LEU A 90 -2.80 16.97 24.64
N PRO A 91 -1.46 17.18 24.62
CA PRO A 91 -0.48 16.16 24.25
C PRO A 91 -0.65 14.82 24.98
N ARG A 92 -1.07 14.87 26.26
CA ARG A 92 -1.36 13.66 27.05
C ARG A 92 -2.45 12.79 26.41
N HIS A 93 -3.49 13.40 25.83
CA HIS A 93 -4.58 12.66 25.19
C HIS A 93 -4.16 12.08 23.84
N ILE A 94 -3.27 12.78 23.12
CA ILE A 94 -2.65 12.26 21.90
C ILE A 94 -1.85 11.00 22.23
N ASN A 95 -0.99 11.06 23.25
CA ASN A 95 -0.17 9.92 23.65
C ASN A 95 -0.95 8.69 24.12
N VAL A 96 -2.03 8.89 24.89
CA VAL A 96 -2.78 7.76 25.47
C VAL A 96 -3.78 7.18 24.48
N ASN A 97 -4.47 8.02 23.70
CA ASN A 97 -5.62 7.58 22.91
C ASN A 97 -5.32 7.43 21.41
N ILE A 98 -4.33 8.15 20.90
CA ILE A 98 -4.11 8.31 19.45
C ILE A 98 -2.85 7.55 19.01
N LEU A 99 -1.70 7.82 19.63
CA LEU A 99 -0.44 7.15 19.27
C LEU A 99 -0.53 5.62 19.26
N PRO A 100 -1.13 4.94 20.25
CA PRO A 100 -1.18 3.47 20.24
C PRO A 100 -1.99 2.93 19.06
N LYS A 101 -3.03 3.65 18.64
CA LYS A 101 -3.87 3.28 17.49
C LYS A 101 -3.13 3.52 16.18
N LEU A 102 -2.45 4.66 16.05
CA LEU A 102 -1.61 4.99 14.90
C LEU A 102 -0.50 3.94 14.74
N LEU A 103 0.26 3.66 15.80
CA LEU A 103 1.32 2.65 15.78
C LEU A 103 0.79 1.29 15.34
N LYS A 104 -0.35 0.84 15.87
CA LYS A 104 -0.95 -0.45 15.50
C LYS A 104 -1.36 -0.50 14.02
N ASP A 105 -1.93 0.58 13.50
CA ASP A 105 -2.44 0.62 12.13
C ASP A 105 -1.34 0.81 11.10
N ILE A 106 -0.43 1.76 11.32
CA ILE A 106 0.66 2.07 10.39
C ILE A 106 1.66 0.91 10.31
N LYS A 107 1.94 0.22 11.44
CA LYS A 107 2.81 -0.96 11.46
C LYS A 107 2.36 -2.12 10.57
N LYS A 108 1.07 -2.17 10.17
CA LYS A 108 0.58 -3.17 9.21
C LYS A 108 1.19 -3.00 7.82
N TYR A 109 1.56 -1.78 7.47
CA TYR A 109 2.08 -1.43 6.14
C TYR A 109 3.55 -1.00 6.20
N HIS A 110 4.01 -0.49 7.34
CA HIS A 110 5.39 -0.04 7.59
C HIS A 110 5.93 -0.74 8.84
N SER A 111 6.56 -1.90 8.70
CA SER A 111 6.95 -2.76 9.84
C SER A 111 7.88 -2.07 10.84
N ASN A 112 8.73 -1.16 10.35
CA ASN A 112 9.70 -0.42 11.16
C ASN A 112 9.13 0.88 11.74
N PHE A 113 7.82 1.10 11.59
CA PHE A 113 7.22 2.35 12.01
C PHE A 113 7.29 2.54 13.52
N ASP A 114 7.79 3.68 13.97
CA ASP A 114 7.78 4.07 15.38
C ASP A 114 7.58 5.57 15.55
N ILE A 115 7.04 5.96 16.71
CA ILE A 115 6.81 7.36 17.08
C ILE A 115 7.37 7.59 18.49
N LYS A 116 8.32 8.50 18.62
CA LYS A 116 8.91 8.90 19.89
C LYS A 116 8.53 10.33 20.25
N CYS A 117 8.16 10.56 21.50
CA CYS A 117 7.86 11.90 21.99
C CYS A 117 9.15 12.69 22.20
N ILE A 118 9.25 13.86 21.58
CA ILE A 118 10.31 14.84 21.87
C ILE A 118 9.83 15.68 23.06
N ARG A 119 10.65 15.74 24.12
CA ARG A 119 10.29 16.42 25.37
C ARG A 119 11.26 17.55 25.69
N GLU A 120 10.71 18.66 26.16
CA GLU A 120 11.44 19.75 26.77
C GLU A 120 11.37 19.58 28.30
N GLY A 121 12.51 19.29 28.92
CA GLY A 121 12.59 18.95 30.34
C GLY A 121 11.89 17.63 30.69
N LYS A 122 11.32 17.54 31.89
CA LYS A 122 10.78 16.27 32.42
C LYS A 122 9.37 15.93 31.92
N GLN A 123 8.57 16.91 31.49
CA GLN A 123 7.12 16.70 31.31
C GLN A 123 6.50 17.34 30.05
N LYS A 124 7.12 18.36 29.45
CA LYS A 124 6.51 19.07 28.33
C LYS A 124 6.83 18.36 27.02
N ILE A 125 5.81 17.97 26.26
CA ILE A 125 5.98 17.39 24.93
C ILE A 125 6.00 18.54 23.93
N ILE A 126 7.08 18.63 23.15
CA ILE A 126 7.27 19.69 22.14
C ILE A 126 7.09 19.18 20.72
N GLY A 127 7.07 17.86 20.51
CA GLY A 127 6.93 17.28 19.19
C GLY A 127 7.06 15.75 19.19
N TYR A 128 7.16 15.20 17.99
CA TYR A 128 7.27 13.77 17.74
C TYR A 128 8.34 13.49 16.69
N GLU A 129 9.22 12.53 16.99
CA GLU A 129 10.10 11.91 16.02
C GLU A 129 9.39 10.67 15.48
N MET A 130 9.31 10.55 14.15
CA MET A 130 8.72 9.41 13.46
C MET A 130 9.76 8.75 12.57
N VAL A 131 9.72 7.42 12.50
CA VAL A 131 10.62 6.60 11.66
C VAL A 131 9.76 5.57 10.92
N TRP A 132 10.08 5.26 9.65
CA TRP A 132 9.39 4.26 8.83
C TRP A 132 10.31 3.53 7.85
#